data_AF-A0A964PM46-F1
#
_entry.id   AF-A0A964PM46-F1
#
_cell.length_a   1.000
_cell.length_b   1.000
_cell.length_c   1.000
_cell.angle_alpha   90.00
_cell.angle_beta   90.00
_cell.angle_gamma   90.00
#
_symmetry.space_group_name_H-M   'P 1'
#
loop_
_entity.id
_entity.type
_entity.pdbx_description
1 polymer ?
#
loop_
_entity_poly.entity_id
_entity_poly.type
_entity_poly.pdbx_seq_one_letter_code
_entity_poly.pdbx_strand_id
1 'polypeptide(L)'
;MSTLLAEGEIPAVAAPPFREVVIGNSSIRLLGTAHVSRASRDAVAHEIAVGDYDCIAVELCANRLQAMRDPNAFARLDLVQVIRQGKASMVVAMLALGAFQQRLATKFGIEPGAEMRAAFDGAQRRNLALETIDRDIGITLRRIYRGVSWWRRAILFSGLMLSALSTDSIGEEEIERLKDSDLLEATFAEFARHADEIYVPLVTERDRFMAARLLQLVDLGHRRILAVVGAGHLSGLSQELQNYTATATSVLQELNAVPSSSRWGRALPWLLAIFIVGGIALGFARNPEIGWAMVRDWIVLTGGLSALGAFLAGAHPLTIITAFLGAPLTTLHPAIGIGMFTALTEGYLRRPTVGDFKNLRYETTHWRGWWRNRVARTLLVFVLSGLGASLGTYIGGYRIGSALLG
;
A
#
# COMPACT_ATOMS: atom_id res chain seq x y z
N MET A 1 -12.57 -62.97 22.95
CA MET A 1 -12.84 -61.61 23.46
C MET A 1 -11.66 -60.73 23.12
N SER A 2 -11.94 -59.56 22.51
CA SER A 2 -11.08 -58.38 22.37
C SER A 2 -9.88 -58.55 21.43
N THR A 3 -10.03 -58.41 20.11
CA THR A 3 -10.27 -57.20 19.28
C THR A 3 -9.01 -56.33 19.13
N LEU A 4 -8.51 -56.39 17.90
CA LEU A 4 -7.36 -55.69 17.32
C LEU A 4 -7.46 -54.16 17.45
N LEU A 5 -6.29 -53.55 17.64
CA LEU A 5 -6.04 -52.12 17.56
C LEU A 5 -6.42 -51.60 16.16
N ALA A 6 -7.46 -50.78 16.09
CA ALA A 6 -7.79 -50.01 14.90
C ALA A 6 -6.80 -48.85 14.78
N GLU A 7 -6.20 -48.74 13.59
CA GLU A 7 -5.37 -47.64 13.15
C GLU A 7 -6.11 -46.31 13.32
N GLY A 8 -5.44 -45.33 13.92
CA GLY A 8 -5.98 -44.00 14.12
C GLY A 8 -6.20 -43.31 12.77
N GLU A 9 -7.47 -43.06 12.42
CA GLU A 9 -7.85 -42.15 11.35
C GLU A 9 -7.23 -40.77 11.60
N ILE A 10 -6.38 -40.34 10.67
CA ILE A 10 -5.98 -38.94 10.54
C ILE A 10 -7.26 -38.17 10.21
N PRO A 11 -7.66 -37.15 11.00
CA PRO A 11 -8.89 -36.42 10.72
C PRO A 11 -8.82 -35.82 9.32
N ALA A 12 -9.80 -36.17 8.49
CA ALA A 12 -9.93 -35.68 7.12
C ALA A 12 -9.92 -34.14 7.14
N VAL A 13 -8.84 -33.56 6.61
CA VAL A 13 -8.74 -32.12 6.40
C VAL A 13 -9.90 -31.74 5.48
N ALA A 14 -10.83 -30.91 5.96
CA ALA A 14 -11.96 -30.44 5.16
C ALA A 14 -11.44 -29.91 3.81
N ALA A 15 -11.89 -30.52 2.72
CA ALA A 15 -11.47 -30.13 1.38
C ALA A 15 -11.76 -28.63 1.19
N PRO A 16 -10.83 -27.85 0.60
CA PRO A 16 -11.07 -26.45 0.36
C PRO A 16 -12.34 -26.26 -0.51
N PRO A 17 -13.10 -25.20 -0.28
CA PRO A 17 -14.27 -24.91 -1.11
C PRO A 17 -13.81 -24.69 -2.56
N PHE A 18 -14.52 -25.28 -3.52
CA PHE A 18 -14.26 -25.08 -4.93
C PHE A 18 -15.55 -24.82 -5.71
N ARG A 19 -15.43 -24.21 -6.88
CA ARG A 19 -16.51 -24.07 -7.87
C ARG A 19 -15.99 -24.39 -9.25
N GLU A 20 -16.82 -24.99 -10.08
CA GLU A 20 -16.52 -25.20 -11.50
C GLU A 20 -17.40 -24.31 -12.35
N VAL A 21 -16.78 -23.70 -13.36
CA VAL A 21 -17.44 -22.87 -14.35
C VAL A 21 -16.99 -23.35 -15.72
N VAL A 22 -17.93 -23.58 -16.63
CA VAL A 22 -17.66 -23.98 -18.01
C VAL A 22 -18.01 -22.83 -18.93
N ILE A 23 -17.07 -22.44 -19.79
CA ILE A 23 -17.20 -21.33 -20.73
C ILE A 23 -16.77 -21.83 -22.10
N GLY A 24 -17.73 -22.00 -23.02
CA GLY A 24 -17.47 -22.64 -24.31
C GLY A 24 -16.89 -24.04 -24.14
N ASN A 25 -15.66 -24.23 -24.64
CA ASN A 25 -14.92 -25.50 -24.57
C ASN A 25 -13.90 -25.55 -23.42
N SER A 26 -13.90 -24.55 -22.54
CA SER A 26 -12.95 -24.44 -21.43
C SER A 26 -13.63 -24.63 -20.09
N SER A 27 -13.02 -25.43 -19.21
CA SER A 27 -13.41 -25.59 -17.82
C SER A 27 -12.47 -24.81 -16.90
N ILE A 28 -13.05 -24.09 -15.96
CA ILE A 28 -12.35 -23.30 -14.95
C ILE A 28 -12.74 -23.84 -13.58
N ARG A 29 -11.76 -24.38 -12.85
CA ARG A 29 -11.93 -24.79 -11.45
C ARG A 29 -11.41 -23.68 -10.55
N LEU A 30 -12.31 -23.02 -9.84
CA LEU A 30 -11.99 -22.02 -8.83
C LEU A 30 -11.75 -22.73 -7.48
N LEU A 31 -10.51 -22.72 -7.00
CA LEU A 31 -10.11 -23.32 -5.73
C LEU A 31 -9.94 -22.23 -4.66
N GLY A 32 -10.78 -22.25 -3.63
CA GLY A 32 -10.78 -21.28 -2.55
C GLY A 32 -9.77 -21.61 -1.46
N THR A 33 -8.97 -20.62 -1.10
CA THR A 33 -7.90 -20.76 -0.11
C THR A 33 -8.08 -19.79 1.04
N ALA A 34 -7.65 -20.20 2.24
CA ALA A 34 -7.49 -19.30 3.38
C ALA A 34 -6.01 -18.90 3.48
N HIS A 35 -5.70 -17.60 3.34
CA HIS A 35 -4.35 -17.05 3.14
C HIS A 35 -3.32 -17.24 4.28
N VAL A 36 -3.64 -18.04 5.28
CA VAL A 36 -2.76 -18.41 6.39
C VAL A 36 -3.11 -19.83 6.86
N SER A 37 -3.32 -20.77 5.93
CA SER A 37 -3.74 -22.14 6.26
C SER A 37 -2.83 -23.19 5.62
N ARG A 38 -2.25 -24.05 6.46
CA ARG A 38 -1.51 -25.25 5.99
C ARG A 38 -2.41 -26.17 5.16
N ALA A 39 -3.65 -26.36 5.58
CA ALA A 39 -4.64 -27.15 4.85
C ALA A 39 -4.87 -26.61 3.42
N SER A 40 -4.97 -25.29 3.26
CA SER A 40 -5.14 -24.69 1.93
C SER A 40 -3.90 -24.89 1.04
N ARG A 41 -2.69 -24.76 1.61
CA ARG A 41 -1.43 -25.04 0.87
C ARG A 41 -1.38 -26.48 0.36
N ASP A 42 -1.67 -27.43 1.25
CA ASP A 42 -1.55 -28.85 0.94
C ASP A 42 -2.61 -29.28 -0.08
N ALA A 43 -3.81 -28.71 0.03
CA ALA A 43 -4.87 -28.95 -0.95
C ALA A 43 -4.56 -28.37 -2.34
N VAL A 44 -3.95 -27.18 -2.43
CA VAL A 44 -3.46 -26.63 -3.70
C VAL A 44 -2.40 -27.53 -4.32
N ALA A 45 -1.43 -27.99 -3.52
CA ALA A 45 -0.37 -28.88 -3.99
C ALA A 45 -0.94 -30.22 -4.49
N HIS A 46 -1.92 -30.78 -3.79
CA HIS A 46 -2.60 -32.01 -4.16
C HIS A 46 -3.40 -31.85 -5.47
N GLU A 47 -4.22 -30.80 -5.57
CA GLU A 47 -5.05 -30.52 -6.74
C GLU A 47 -4.19 -30.36 -8.01
N ILE A 48 -3.06 -29.63 -7.91
CA ILE A 48 -2.12 -29.49 -9.04
C ILE A 48 -1.42 -30.80 -9.38
N ALA A 49 -1.19 -31.68 -8.40
CA ALA A 49 -0.54 -32.97 -8.66
C ALA A 49 -1.46 -33.95 -9.38
N VAL A 50 -2.74 -33.98 -9.03
CA VAL A 50 -3.70 -34.98 -9.52
C VAL A 50 -4.51 -34.48 -10.72
N GLY A 51 -4.85 -33.18 -10.77
CA GLY A 51 -5.69 -32.63 -11.82
C GLY A 51 -4.98 -32.50 -13.17
N ASP A 52 -5.77 -32.53 -14.24
CA ASP A 52 -5.27 -32.39 -15.61
C ASP A 52 -5.55 -30.97 -16.11
N TYR A 53 -4.65 -30.05 -15.75
CA TYR A 53 -4.74 -28.63 -16.08
C TYR A 53 -3.70 -28.25 -17.14
N ASP A 54 -4.04 -27.32 -18.02
CA ASP A 54 -3.10 -26.70 -18.97
C ASP A 54 -2.64 -25.30 -18.53
N CYS A 55 -3.34 -24.70 -17.56
CA CYS A 55 -3.00 -23.40 -16.99
C CYS A 55 -3.33 -23.34 -15.50
N ILE A 56 -2.41 -22.79 -14.72
CA ILE A 56 -2.61 -22.43 -13.31
C ILE A 56 -2.72 -20.91 -13.22
N ALA A 57 -3.87 -20.42 -12.77
CA ALA A 57 -4.13 -19.01 -12.53
C ALA A 57 -4.07 -18.72 -11.02
N VAL A 58 -3.40 -17.65 -10.61
CA VAL A 58 -3.24 -17.29 -9.18
C VAL A 58 -3.73 -15.88 -8.87
N GLU A 59 -4.41 -15.69 -7.73
CA GLU A 59 -4.77 -14.37 -7.17
C GLU A 59 -3.52 -13.62 -6.67
N LEU A 60 -2.65 -13.27 -7.61
CA LEU A 60 -1.49 -12.42 -7.45
C LEU A 60 -1.42 -11.47 -8.62
N CYS A 61 -0.90 -10.27 -8.38
CA CYS A 61 -0.45 -9.38 -9.44
C CYS A 61 1.02 -9.68 -9.81
N ALA A 62 1.44 -9.25 -11.00
CA ALA A 62 2.81 -9.46 -11.50
C ALA A 62 3.90 -8.99 -10.50
N ASN A 63 3.69 -7.85 -9.83
CA ASN A 63 4.62 -7.33 -8.83
C ASN A 63 4.77 -8.24 -7.62
N ARG A 64 3.67 -8.83 -7.13
CA ARG A 64 3.70 -9.78 -6.01
C ARG A 64 4.33 -11.11 -6.41
N LEU A 65 4.03 -11.61 -7.62
CA LEU A 65 4.68 -12.81 -8.15
C LEU A 65 6.20 -12.59 -8.31
N GLN A 66 6.63 -11.45 -8.83
CA GLN A 66 8.05 -11.10 -8.95
C GLN A 66 8.73 -11.04 -7.58
N ALA A 67 8.08 -10.43 -6.59
CA ALA A 67 8.59 -10.39 -5.22
C ALA A 67 8.72 -11.78 -4.58
N MET A 68 7.87 -12.74 -4.99
CA MET A 68 7.97 -14.13 -4.55
C MET A 68 9.07 -14.90 -5.30
N ARG A 69 9.24 -14.68 -6.60
CA ARG A 69 10.28 -15.30 -7.44
C ARG A 69 11.68 -14.85 -7.04
N ASP A 70 11.83 -13.55 -6.79
CA ASP A 70 13.09 -12.97 -6.40
C ASP A 70 12.90 -12.00 -5.22
N PRO A 71 12.90 -12.54 -3.99
CA PRO A 71 12.81 -11.75 -2.77
C PRO A 71 13.94 -10.72 -2.63
N ASN A 72 15.07 -10.94 -3.31
CA ASN A 72 16.25 -10.08 -3.29
C ASN A 72 16.30 -9.09 -4.47
N ALA A 73 15.31 -9.06 -5.36
CA ALA A 73 15.27 -8.11 -6.48
C ALA A 73 15.35 -6.66 -6.00
N PHE A 74 14.69 -6.37 -4.88
CA PHE A 74 14.72 -5.04 -4.24
C PHE A 74 16.11 -4.65 -3.74
N ALA A 75 16.94 -5.63 -3.37
CA ALA A 75 18.31 -5.37 -2.93
C ALA A 75 19.25 -4.91 -4.03
N ARG A 76 18.76 -4.95 -5.27
CA ARG A 76 19.48 -4.52 -6.46
C ARG A 76 18.88 -3.26 -7.06
N LEU A 77 17.82 -2.68 -6.47
CA LEU A 77 17.27 -1.41 -6.92
C LEU A 77 18.17 -0.26 -6.51
N ASP A 78 18.50 0.60 -7.47
CA ASP A 78 19.18 1.86 -7.19
C ASP A 78 18.21 2.85 -6.53
N LEU A 79 18.41 3.10 -5.24
CA LEU A 79 17.63 4.07 -4.45
C LEU A 79 17.65 5.47 -5.07
N VAL A 80 18.76 5.88 -5.68
CA VAL A 80 18.88 7.19 -6.33
C VAL A 80 17.92 7.27 -7.51
N GLN A 81 17.84 6.20 -8.31
CA GLN A 81 16.91 6.13 -9.44
C GLN A 81 15.45 6.11 -8.99
N VAL A 82 15.13 5.36 -7.93
CA VAL A 82 13.77 5.29 -7.36
C VAL A 82 13.32 6.65 -6.84
N ILE A 83 14.18 7.36 -6.11
CA ILE A 83 13.89 8.70 -5.58
C ILE A 83 13.72 9.69 -6.74
N ARG A 84 14.63 9.69 -7.71
CA ARG A 84 14.56 10.57 -8.90
C ARG A 84 13.32 10.35 -9.76
N GLN A 85 12.80 9.11 -9.79
CA GLN A 85 11.55 8.78 -10.50
C GLN A 85 10.28 9.04 -9.68
N GLY A 86 10.39 9.57 -8.46
CA GLY A 86 9.24 9.80 -7.58
C GLY A 86 8.57 8.52 -7.05
N LYS A 87 9.25 7.37 -7.15
CA LYS A 87 8.73 6.06 -6.72
C LYS A 87 9.06 5.72 -5.26
N ALA A 88 9.72 6.62 -4.53
CA ALA A 88 10.14 6.39 -3.14
C ALA A 88 8.97 6.05 -2.21
N SER A 89 7.83 6.75 -2.34
CA SER A 89 6.63 6.50 -1.54
C SER A 89 6.04 5.11 -1.78
N MET A 90 6.04 4.63 -3.02
CA MET A 90 5.62 3.27 -3.37
C MET A 90 6.52 2.23 -2.71
N VAL A 91 7.84 2.44 -2.74
CA VAL A 91 8.81 1.54 -2.09
C VAL A 91 8.59 1.52 -0.58
N VAL A 92 8.41 2.67 0.08
CA VAL A 92 8.07 2.74 1.52
C VAL A 92 6.81 1.93 1.83
N ALA A 93 5.74 2.12 1.06
CA ALA A 93 4.49 1.40 1.26
C ALA A 93 4.66 -0.12 1.09
N MET A 94 5.40 -0.56 0.07
CA MET A 94 5.69 -1.98 -0.15
C MET A 94 6.53 -2.59 0.97
N LEU A 95 7.53 -1.85 1.49
CA LEU A 95 8.36 -2.29 2.61
C LEU A 95 7.56 -2.39 3.90
N ALA A 96 6.72 -1.40 4.19
CA ALA A 96 5.82 -1.42 5.34
C ALA A 96 4.86 -2.62 5.29
N LEU A 97 4.27 -2.88 4.11
CA LEU A 97 3.40 -4.03 3.90
C LEU A 97 4.15 -5.37 4.04
N GLY A 98 5.34 -5.47 3.47
CA GLY A 98 6.20 -6.65 3.61
C GLY A 98 6.62 -6.91 5.06
N ALA A 99 6.91 -5.86 5.83
CA ALA A 99 7.20 -5.97 7.26
C ALA A 99 5.97 -6.42 8.06
N PHE A 100 4.79 -5.90 7.75
CA PHE A 100 3.53 -6.33 8.35
C PHE A 100 3.24 -7.81 8.04
N GLN A 101 3.40 -8.23 6.79
CA GLN A 101 3.27 -9.63 6.37
C GLN A 101 4.28 -10.54 7.08
N GLN A 102 5.54 -10.12 7.22
CA GLN A 102 6.56 -10.90 7.94
C GLN A 102 6.24 -11.06 9.43
N ARG A 103 5.69 -10.03 10.07
CA ARG A 103 5.25 -10.10 11.47
C ARG A 103 4.11 -11.10 11.65
N LEU A 104 3.11 -11.09 10.74
CA LEU A 104 2.05 -12.09 10.74
C LEU A 104 2.61 -13.50 10.54
N ALA A 105 3.55 -13.67 9.61
CA ALA A 105 4.20 -14.95 9.36
C ALA A 105 4.85 -15.55 10.61
N THR A 106 5.56 -14.70 11.36
CA THR A 106 6.26 -15.09 12.58
C THR A 106 5.29 -15.42 13.72
N LYS A 107 4.21 -14.64 13.85
CA LYS A 107 3.20 -14.83 14.91
C LYS A 107 2.35 -16.08 14.70
N PHE A 108 2.04 -16.43 13.45
CA PHE A 108 1.16 -17.55 13.11
C PHE A 108 1.90 -18.79 12.59
N GLY A 109 3.23 -18.74 12.44
CA GLY A 109 4.04 -19.88 11.99
C GLY A 109 3.67 -20.39 10.59
N ILE A 110 3.11 -19.52 9.76
CA ILE A 110 2.66 -19.81 8.39
C ILE A 110 3.09 -18.61 7.53
N GLU A 111 3.83 -18.85 6.46
CA GLU A 111 4.18 -17.79 5.51
C GLU A 111 2.93 -17.32 4.77
N PRO A 112 2.52 -16.04 4.86
CA PRO A 112 1.42 -15.51 4.08
C PRO A 112 1.69 -15.72 2.59
N GLY A 113 0.73 -16.27 1.87
CA GLY A 113 0.91 -16.63 0.46
C GLY A 113 1.52 -18.02 0.22
N ALA A 114 1.60 -18.89 1.24
CA ALA A 114 2.10 -20.26 1.10
C ALA A 114 1.29 -21.07 0.08
N GLU A 115 -0.03 -20.86 0.03
CA GLU A 115 -0.93 -21.43 -0.97
C GLU A 115 -0.57 -20.99 -2.40
N MET A 116 -0.27 -19.70 -2.59
CA MET A 116 0.13 -19.18 -3.90
C MET A 116 1.53 -19.65 -4.30
N ARG A 117 2.43 -19.83 -3.32
CA ARG A 117 3.75 -20.44 -3.57
C ARG A 117 3.62 -21.90 -3.96
N ALA A 118 2.75 -22.66 -3.29
CA ALA A 118 2.48 -24.05 -3.68
C ALA A 118 1.93 -24.13 -5.11
N ALA A 119 1.08 -23.18 -5.51
CA ALA A 119 0.60 -23.07 -6.88
C ALA A 119 1.73 -22.79 -7.89
N PHE A 120 2.59 -21.83 -7.57
CA PHE A 120 3.78 -21.49 -8.36
C PHE A 120 4.73 -22.68 -8.53
N ASP A 121 5.15 -23.30 -7.42
CA ASP A 121 6.09 -24.41 -7.40
C ASP A 121 5.51 -25.64 -8.12
N GLY A 122 4.21 -25.89 -7.94
CA GLY A 122 3.48 -26.96 -8.60
C GLY A 122 3.43 -26.78 -10.12
N ALA A 123 3.08 -25.56 -10.58
CA ALA A 123 3.07 -25.22 -12.00
C ALA A 123 4.46 -25.39 -12.64
N GLN A 124 5.52 -24.91 -11.97
CA GLN A 124 6.89 -25.09 -12.47
C GLN A 124 7.31 -26.56 -12.56
N ARG A 125 7.04 -27.35 -11.51
CA ARG A 125 7.38 -28.78 -11.48
C ARG A 125 6.69 -29.58 -12.59
N ARG A 126 5.47 -29.20 -12.96
CA ARG A 126 4.70 -29.84 -14.03
C ARG A 126 4.85 -29.15 -15.40
N ASN A 127 5.67 -28.10 -15.49
CA ASN A 127 5.86 -27.29 -16.70
C ASN A 127 4.52 -26.77 -17.29
N LEU A 128 3.61 -26.33 -16.41
CA LEU A 128 2.31 -25.76 -16.76
C LEU A 128 2.42 -24.24 -16.94
N ALA A 129 1.55 -23.67 -17.79
CA ALA A 129 1.41 -22.22 -17.88
C ALA A 129 0.98 -21.66 -16.51
N LEU A 130 1.63 -20.58 -16.07
CA LEU A 130 1.30 -19.90 -14.83
C LEU A 130 0.95 -18.44 -15.10
N GLU A 131 -0.27 -18.07 -14.74
CA GLU A 131 -0.85 -16.77 -15.05
C GLU A 131 -1.30 -16.02 -13.80
N THR A 132 -1.03 -14.72 -13.76
CA THR A 132 -1.49 -13.82 -12.70
C THR A 132 -2.85 -13.23 -13.09
N ILE A 133 -3.85 -13.39 -12.22
CA ILE A 133 -5.22 -12.91 -12.51
C ILE A 133 -5.64 -11.71 -11.68
N ASP A 134 -4.86 -11.26 -10.70
CA ASP A 134 -5.23 -10.13 -9.84
C ASP A 134 -4.62 -8.80 -10.28
N ARG A 135 -5.29 -7.71 -9.90
CA ARG A 135 -4.90 -6.33 -10.22
C ARG A 135 -3.72 -5.89 -9.38
N ASP A 136 -2.92 -4.97 -9.92
CA ASP A 136 -1.87 -4.30 -9.14
C ASP A 136 -2.46 -3.64 -7.87
N ILE A 137 -1.96 -4.04 -6.71
CA ILE A 137 -2.43 -3.54 -5.42
C ILE A 137 -2.26 -2.02 -5.31
N GLY A 138 -1.25 -1.43 -5.96
CA GLY A 138 -1.07 0.02 -6.02
C GLY A 138 -2.17 0.72 -6.81
N ILE A 139 -2.69 0.12 -7.88
CA ILE A 139 -3.87 0.63 -8.60
C ILE A 139 -5.09 0.56 -7.68
N THR A 140 -5.34 -0.59 -7.05
CA THR A 140 -6.46 -0.78 -6.10
C THR A 140 -6.41 0.26 -4.97
N LEU A 141 -5.27 0.42 -4.30
CA LEU A 141 -5.08 1.40 -3.24
C LEU A 141 -5.26 2.84 -3.72
N ARG A 142 -4.79 3.18 -4.93
CA ARG A 142 -5.02 4.52 -5.51
C ARG A 142 -6.49 4.76 -5.83
N ARG A 143 -7.23 3.74 -6.28
CA ARG A 143 -8.67 3.84 -6.55
C ARG A 143 -9.45 4.05 -5.25
N ILE A 144 -9.15 3.30 -4.20
CA ILE A 144 -9.72 3.53 -2.84
C ILE A 144 -9.40 4.96 -2.39
N TYR A 145 -8.11 5.33 -2.41
CA TYR A 145 -7.69 6.65 -1.96
C TYR A 145 -8.40 7.77 -2.72
N ARG A 146 -8.52 7.66 -4.05
CA ARG A 146 -9.20 8.67 -4.88
C ARG A 146 -10.72 8.62 -4.79
N GLY A 147 -11.31 7.46 -4.50
CA GLY A 147 -12.74 7.26 -4.29
C GLY A 147 -13.23 7.85 -2.98
N VAL A 148 -12.40 7.80 -1.93
CA VAL A 148 -12.73 8.36 -0.61
C VAL A 148 -12.52 9.87 -0.59
N SER A 149 -13.53 10.60 -0.11
CA SER A 149 -13.48 12.06 0.07
C SER A 149 -12.38 12.50 1.05
N TRP A 150 -11.84 13.72 0.86
CA TRP A 150 -10.69 14.19 1.64
C TRP A 150 -10.95 14.29 3.15
N TRP A 151 -12.17 14.66 3.57
CA TRP A 151 -12.59 14.67 4.97
C TRP A 151 -12.53 13.26 5.59
N ARG A 152 -13.03 12.26 4.85
CA ARG A 152 -13.02 10.87 5.31
C ARG A 152 -11.60 10.29 5.37
N ARG A 153 -10.69 10.73 4.49
CA ARG A 153 -9.26 10.40 4.62
C ARG A 153 -8.69 10.88 5.95
N ALA A 154 -9.07 12.08 6.40
CA ALA A 154 -8.63 12.61 7.69
C ALA A 154 -9.17 11.77 8.86
N ILE A 155 -10.45 11.39 8.84
CA ILE A 155 -11.09 10.55 9.87
C ILE A 155 -10.45 9.15 9.95
N LEU A 156 -10.25 8.49 8.80
CA LEU A 156 -9.60 7.17 8.76
C LEU A 156 -8.16 7.25 9.25
N PHE A 157 -7.43 8.30 8.85
CA PHE A 157 -6.05 8.51 9.29
C PHE A 157 -5.98 8.79 10.80
N SER A 158 -6.88 9.61 11.35
CA SER A 158 -6.93 9.86 12.80
C SER A 158 -7.30 8.60 13.58
N GLY A 159 -8.23 7.79 13.07
CA GLY A 159 -8.57 6.50 13.69
C GLY A 159 -7.41 5.51 13.71
N LEU A 160 -6.64 5.43 12.62
CA LEU A 160 -5.43 4.60 12.55
C LEU A 160 -4.32 5.11 13.47
N MET A 161 -4.15 6.44 13.57
CA MET A 161 -3.19 7.05 14.50
C MET A 161 -3.57 6.78 15.95
N LEU A 162 -4.86 6.93 16.30
CA LEU A 162 -5.36 6.62 17.63
C LEU A 162 -5.14 5.14 17.97
N SER A 163 -5.47 4.24 17.04
CA SER A 163 -5.24 2.79 17.19
C SER A 163 -3.75 2.42 17.34
N ALA A 164 -2.85 3.14 16.66
CA ALA A 164 -1.41 2.91 16.77
C ALA A 164 -0.80 3.45 18.07
N LEU A 165 -1.45 4.45 18.68
CA LEU A 165 -1.06 5.02 19.98
C LEU A 165 -1.71 4.26 21.15
N SER A 166 -2.87 3.63 20.94
CA SER A 166 -3.53 2.75 21.90
C SER A 166 -2.88 1.36 21.88
N THR A 167 -1.75 1.22 22.58
CA THR A 167 -1.14 -0.11 22.83
C THR A 167 -1.77 -0.80 24.04
N ASP A 168 -2.55 -0.08 24.84
CA ASP A 168 -3.22 -0.62 26.02
C ASP A 168 -4.72 -0.82 25.76
N SER A 169 -5.23 -1.94 26.29
CA SER A 169 -6.62 -2.34 26.31
C SER A 169 -7.56 -1.17 26.52
N ILE A 170 -8.51 -1.01 25.59
CA ILE A 170 -9.63 -0.06 25.64
C ILE A 170 -10.18 -0.02 27.07
N GLY A 171 -9.97 1.09 27.76
CA GLY A 171 -10.44 1.28 29.14
C GLY A 171 -11.97 1.41 29.19
N GLU A 172 -12.57 0.99 30.30
CA GLU A 172 -14.02 1.05 30.53
C GLU A 172 -14.62 2.45 30.27
N GLU A 173 -13.87 3.52 30.53
CA GLU A 173 -14.28 4.91 30.24
C GLU A 173 -14.39 5.25 28.74
N GLU A 174 -13.55 4.64 27.89
CA GLU A 174 -13.60 4.84 26.44
C GLU A 174 -14.69 3.95 25.81
N ILE A 175 -14.96 2.79 26.40
CA ILE A 175 -16.14 1.96 26.13
C ILE A 175 -17.44 2.68 26.56
N GLU A 176 -17.40 3.49 27.62
CA GLU A 176 -18.56 4.24 28.09
C GLU A 176 -18.88 5.45 27.20
N ARG A 177 -17.87 6.12 26.62
CA ARG A 177 -18.08 7.08 25.52
C ARG A 177 -18.58 6.42 24.23
N LEU A 178 -18.31 5.13 24.07
CA LEU A 178 -18.90 4.30 23.02
C LEU A 178 -20.31 3.80 23.39
N LYS A 179 -20.84 4.04 24.60
CA LYS A 179 -22.25 3.72 24.94
C LYS A 179 -23.26 4.78 24.49
N ASP A 180 -22.80 5.91 23.94
CA ASP A 180 -23.69 6.85 23.24
C ASP A 180 -24.22 6.15 21.98
N SER A 181 -25.36 5.47 22.15
CA SER A 181 -26.03 4.66 21.13
C SER A 181 -26.22 5.48 19.85
N ASP A 182 -26.52 6.77 19.97
CA ASP A 182 -26.77 7.66 18.84
C ASP A 182 -25.49 8.01 18.04
N LEU A 183 -24.34 8.09 18.71
CA LEU A 183 -23.06 8.45 18.06
C LEU A 183 -22.38 7.23 17.45
N LEU A 184 -22.47 6.09 18.14
CA LEU A 184 -22.05 4.81 17.57
C LEU A 184 -22.95 4.38 16.41
N GLU A 185 -24.26 4.43 16.55
CA GLU A 185 -25.18 4.04 15.49
C GLU A 185 -25.05 4.98 14.29
N ALA A 186 -24.87 6.29 14.51
CA ALA A 186 -24.55 7.22 13.43
C ALA A 186 -23.20 6.89 12.75
N THR A 187 -22.15 6.60 13.51
CA THR A 187 -20.81 6.28 12.98
C THR A 187 -20.79 4.93 12.28
N PHE A 188 -21.45 3.91 12.82
CA PHE A 188 -21.61 2.58 12.22
C PHE A 188 -22.53 2.60 11.01
N ALA A 189 -23.64 3.35 11.04
CA ALA A 189 -24.52 3.52 9.90
C ALA A 189 -23.87 4.38 8.80
N GLU A 190 -23.01 5.34 9.16
CA GLU A 190 -22.18 6.07 8.19
C GLU A 190 -21.06 5.18 7.63
N PHE A 191 -20.41 4.36 8.45
CA PHE A 191 -19.42 3.37 8.00
C PHE A 191 -20.04 2.32 7.08
N ALA A 192 -21.24 1.82 7.41
CA ALA A 192 -22.00 0.87 6.60
C ALA A 192 -22.50 1.50 5.29
N ARG A 193 -23.01 2.74 5.31
CA ARG A 193 -23.43 3.48 4.10
C ARG A 193 -22.29 3.77 3.12
N HIS A 194 -21.06 3.84 3.61
CA HIS A 194 -19.88 4.17 2.81
C HIS A 194 -18.87 3.03 2.71
N ALA A 195 -19.21 1.86 3.25
CA ALA A 195 -18.42 0.64 3.13
C ALA A 195 -18.18 0.32 1.65
N ASP A 196 -19.15 0.61 0.78
CA ASP A 196 -19.06 0.41 -0.65
C ASP A 196 -17.89 1.15 -1.30
N GLU A 197 -17.53 2.36 -0.87
CA GLU A 197 -16.41 3.12 -1.46
C GLU A 197 -15.05 2.43 -1.23
N ILE A 198 -14.94 1.60 -0.19
CA ILE A 198 -13.74 0.83 0.16
C ILE A 198 -13.88 -0.62 -0.30
N TYR A 199 -15.03 -1.24 -0.04
CA TYR A 199 -15.37 -2.61 -0.35
C TYR A 199 -15.40 -2.86 -1.86
N VAL A 200 -16.06 -1.98 -2.64
CA VAL A 200 -16.18 -2.17 -4.10
C VAL A 200 -14.79 -2.22 -4.76
N PRO A 201 -13.85 -1.30 -4.53
CA PRO A 201 -12.51 -1.43 -5.11
C PRO A 201 -11.68 -2.60 -4.56
N LEU A 202 -11.91 -3.02 -3.31
CA LEU A 202 -11.15 -4.10 -2.64
C LEU A 202 -11.63 -5.51 -2.98
N VAL A 203 -12.91 -5.68 -3.31
CA VAL A 203 -13.51 -7.00 -3.52
C VAL A 203 -14.17 -7.05 -4.89
N THR A 204 -15.26 -6.31 -5.10
CA THR A 204 -16.07 -6.39 -6.32
C THR A 204 -15.29 -6.06 -7.60
N GLU A 205 -14.49 -4.99 -7.60
CA GLU A 205 -13.65 -4.65 -8.75
C GLU A 205 -12.55 -5.69 -8.99
N ARG A 206 -12.04 -6.34 -7.94
CA ARG A 206 -11.03 -7.39 -8.09
C ARG A 206 -11.67 -8.67 -8.64
N ASP A 207 -12.86 -9.02 -8.20
CA ASP A 207 -13.63 -10.15 -8.77
C ASP A 207 -13.88 -9.95 -10.25
N ARG A 208 -14.36 -8.75 -10.64
CA ARG A 208 -14.54 -8.37 -12.05
C ARG A 208 -13.24 -8.43 -12.84
N PHE A 209 -12.14 -7.95 -12.26
CA PHE A 209 -10.82 -7.99 -12.89
C PHE A 209 -10.33 -9.42 -13.10
N MET A 210 -10.40 -10.26 -12.06
CA MET A 210 -9.97 -11.65 -12.09
C MET A 210 -10.82 -12.47 -13.06
N ALA A 211 -12.15 -12.27 -13.06
CA ALA A 211 -13.05 -12.89 -14.03
C ALA A 211 -12.68 -12.51 -15.47
N ALA A 212 -12.46 -11.22 -15.74
CA ALA A 212 -12.02 -10.76 -17.06
C ALA A 212 -10.64 -11.32 -17.46
N ARG A 213 -9.70 -11.49 -16.51
CA ARG A 213 -8.42 -12.16 -16.77
C ARG A 213 -8.61 -13.63 -17.13
N LEU A 214 -9.42 -14.36 -16.38
CA LEU A 214 -9.71 -15.78 -16.65
C LEU A 214 -10.37 -15.97 -18.02
N LEU A 215 -11.27 -15.08 -18.40
CA LEU A 215 -11.88 -15.08 -19.74
C LEU A 215 -10.86 -14.82 -20.84
N GLN A 216 -9.92 -13.90 -20.62
CA GLN A 216 -8.82 -13.71 -21.57
C GLN A 216 -7.95 -14.97 -21.72
N LEU A 217 -7.76 -15.76 -20.66
CA LEU A 217 -7.04 -17.04 -20.76
C LEU A 217 -7.83 -18.06 -21.59
N VAL A 218 -9.15 -18.08 -21.46
CA VAL A 218 -10.02 -18.89 -22.33
C VAL A 218 -9.88 -18.45 -23.79
N ASP A 219 -9.91 -17.15 -24.06
CA ASP A 219 -9.73 -16.59 -25.42
C ASP A 219 -8.34 -16.91 -26.01
N LEU A 220 -7.30 -17.02 -25.16
CA LEU A 220 -5.95 -17.45 -25.55
C LEU A 220 -5.84 -18.95 -25.81
N GLY A 221 -6.91 -19.72 -25.59
CA GLY A 221 -7.00 -21.14 -25.94
C GLY A 221 -6.76 -22.12 -24.78
N HIS A 222 -6.65 -21.64 -23.53
CA HIS A 222 -6.57 -22.52 -22.37
C HIS A 222 -7.90 -23.22 -22.12
N ARG A 223 -7.88 -24.55 -21.97
CA ARG A 223 -9.06 -25.40 -21.85
C ARG A 223 -9.33 -25.87 -20.43
N ARG A 224 -8.30 -26.07 -19.61
CA ARG A 224 -8.45 -26.63 -18.25
C ARG A 224 -7.66 -25.79 -17.27
N ILE A 225 -8.34 -24.78 -16.73
CA ILE A 225 -7.73 -23.75 -15.89
C ILE A 225 -8.01 -24.06 -14.42
N LEU A 226 -6.97 -24.16 -13.60
CA LEU A 226 -7.10 -24.14 -12.15
C LEU A 226 -6.83 -22.71 -11.65
N ALA A 227 -7.84 -22.04 -11.11
CA ALA A 227 -7.71 -20.73 -10.50
C ALA A 227 -7.63 -20.84 -8.97
N VAL A 228 -6.46 -20.57 -8.40
CA VAL A 228 -6.23 -20.53 -6.96
C VAL A 228 -6.50 -19.11 -6.45
N VAL A 229 -7.58 -18.96 -5.68
CA VAL A 229 -8.09 -17.67 -5.20
C VAL A 229 -8.41 -17.74 -3.71
N GLY A 230 -8.51 -16.59 -3.05
CA GLY A 230 -9.02 -16.49 -1.69
C GLY A 230 -10.48 -16.93 -1.62
N ALA A 231 -10.86 -17.63 -0.55
CA ALA A 231 -12.21 -18.19 -0.40
C ALA A 231 -13.32 -17.10 -0.47
N GLY A 232 -13.01 -15.87 -0.05
CA GLY A 232 -13.94 -14.73 -0.13
C GLY A 232 -14.29 -14.27 -1.55
N HIS A 233 -13.46 -14.62 -2.55
CA HIS A 233 -13.67 -14.24 -3.94
C HIS A 233 -14.46 -15.28 -4.74
N LEU A 234 -14.64 -16.50 -4.22
CA LEU A 234 -15.26 -17.62 -4.96
C LEU A 234 -16.68 -17.31 -5.47
N SER A 235 -17.53 -16.72 -4.62
CA SER A 235 -18.91 -16.41 -4.98
C SER A 235 -18.98 -15.32 -6.04
N GLY A 236 -18.25 -14.22 -5.83
CA GLY A 236 -18.19 -13.09 -6.75
C GLY A 236 -17.62 -13.47 -8.11
N LEU A 237 -16.48 -14.16 -8.14
CA LEU A 237 -15.87 -14.68 -9.37
C LEU A 237 -16.80 -15.60 -10.16
N SER A 238 -17.42 -16.55 -9.48
CA SER A 238 -18.35 -17.48 -10.11
C SER A 238 -19.54 -16.76 -10.74
N GLN A 239 -20.05 -15.72 -10.09
CA GLN A 239 -21.16 -14.92 -10.61
C GLN A 239 -20.74 -14.05 -11.79
N GLU A 240 -19.57 -13.41 -11.72
CA GLU A 240 -19.03 -12.57 -12.80
C GLU A 240 -18.69 -13.37 -14.07
N LEU A 241 -18.17 -14.59 -13.90
CA LEU A 241 -17.91 -15.50 -15.03
C LEU A 241 -19.19 -16.01 -15.70
N GLN A 242 -20.27 -16.21 -14.93
CA GLN A 242 -21.56 -16.68 -15.45
C GLN A 242 -22.36 -15.56 -16.13
N ASN A 243 -22.31 -14.34 -15.60
CA ASN A 243 -23.10 -13.20 -16.11
C ASN A 243 -22.30 -12.31 -17.08
N TYR A 244 -21.30 -12.90 -17.72
CA TYR A 244 -20.34 -12.16 -18.50
C TYR A 244 -20.93 -11.61 -19.80
N THR A 245 -20.92 -10.29 -19.96
CA THR A 245 -21.55 -9.58 -21.10
C THR A 245 -20.63 -8.58 -21.81
N ALA A 246 -19.55 -8.14 -21.17
CA ALA A 246 -18.59 -7.18 -21.72
C ALA A 246 -17.43 -7.89 -22.45
N THR A 247 -16.50 -7.15 -23.07
CA THR A 247 -15.26 -7.74 -23.61
C THR A 247 -14.14 -7.69 -22.56
N ALA A 248 -13.29 -8.72 -22.48
CA ALA A 248 -12.35 -8.88 -21.35
C ALA A 248 -11.38 -7.71 -21.32
N THR A 249 -10.92 -7.35 -22.50
CA THR A 249 -10.03 -6.22 -22.74
C THR A 249 -10.61 -4.89 -22.23
N SER A 250 -11.90 -4.59 -22.45
CA SER A 250 -12.47 -3.31 -22.04
C SER A 250 -12.58 -3.20 -20.51
N VAL A 251 -13.00 -4.28 -19.85
CA VAL A 251 -13.06 -4.35 -18.38
C VAL A 251 -11.67 -4.19 -17.76
N LEU A 252 -10.66 -4.88 -18.31
CA LEU A 252 -9.29 -4.78 -17.83
C LEU A 252 -8.70 -3.37 -18.01
N GLN A 253 -8.99 -2.71 -19.13
CA GLN A 253 -8.55 -1.33 -19.36
C GLN A 253 -9.19 -0.35 -18.37
N GLU A 254 -10.51 -0.44 -18.17
CA GLU A 254 -11.26 0.39 -17.22
C GLU A 254 -10.75 0.22 -15.79
N LEU A 255 -10.56 -1.02 -15.35
CA LEU A 255 -10.16 -1.34 -13.97
C LEU A 255 -8.68 -1.06 -13.69
N ASN A 256 -7.84 -1.00 -14.72
CA ASN A 256 -6.44 -0.55 -14.61
C ASN A 256 -6.29 0.98 -14.64
N ALA A 257 -7.25 1.70 -15.23
CA ALA A 257 -7.24 3.15 -15.22
C ALA A 257 -7.42 3.67 -13.78
N VAL A 258 -6.57 4.62 -13.37
CA VAL A 258 -6.73 5.30 -12.07
C VAL A 258 -7.57 6.56 -12.29
N PRO A 259 -8.71 6.73 -11.59
CA PRO A 259 -9.59 7.90 -11.75
C PRO A 259 -8.80 9.21 -11.66
N SER A 260 -9.02 10.17 -12.56
CA SER A 260 -8.21 11.40 -12.58
C SER A 260 -8.30 12.16 -11.25
N SER A 261 -7.19 12.73 -10.77
CA SER A 261 -7.24 13.62 -9.61
C SER A 261 -8.12 14.85 -9.92
N SER A 262 -8.90 15.32 -8.94
CA SER A 262 -9.66 16.57 -9.05
C SER A 262 -8.76 17.70 -9.55
N ARG A 263 -9.26 18.54 -10.47
CA ARG A 263 -8.51 19.68 -11.05
C ARG A 263 -8.00 20.63 -9.96
N TRP A 264 -8.76 20.75 -8.86
CA TRP A 264 -8.38 21.51 -7.67
C TRP A 264 -7.13 20.99 -6.98
N GLY A 265 -6.89 19.67 -6.98
CA GLY A 265 -5.68 19.08 -6.42
C GLY A 265 -4.40 19.48 -7.19
N ARG A 266 -4.52 19.86 -8.47
CA ARG A 266 -3.40 20.41 -9.26
C ARG A 266 -3.23 21.91 -9.09
N ALA A 267 -4.32 22.65 -8.87
CA ALA A 267 -4.28 24.11 -8.73
C ALA A 267 -3.87 24.56 -7.32
N LEU A 268 -4.30 23.84 -6.27
CA LEU A 268 -4.12 24.24 -4.87
C LEU A 268 -2.65 24.53 -4.48
N PRO A 269 -1.66 23.70 -4.85
CA PRO A 269 -0.27 24.00 -4.54
C PRO A 269 0.25 25.28 -5.21
N TRP A 270 -0.18 25.55 -6.45
CA TRP A 270 0.18 26.77 -7.16
C TRP A 270 -0.50 28.00 -6.55
N LEU A 271 -1.77 27.89 -6.16
CA LEU A 271 -2.47 28.96 -5.45
C LEU A 271 -1.79 29.28 -4.11
N LEU A 272 -1.35 28.26 -3.36
CA LEU A 272 -0.61 28.44 -2.13
C LEU A 272 0.74 29.13 -2.37
N ALA A 273 1.50 28.72 -3.39
CA ALA A 273 2.76 29.37 -3.76
C ALA A 273 2.55 30.84 -4.14
N ILE A 274 1.54 31.14 -4.97
CA ILE A 274 1.16 32.50 -5.35
C ILE A 274 0.75 33.31 -4.11
N PHE A 275 -0.04 32.72 -3.20
CA PHE A 275 -0.45 33.37 -1.96
C PHE A 275 0.75 33.73 -1.08
N ILE A 276 1.71 32.82 -0.91
CA ILE A 276 2.91 33.06 -0.09
C ILE A 276 3.79 34.15 -0.71
N VAL A 277 4.13 34.00 -2.00
CA VAL A 277 4.99 34.96 -2.71
C VAL A 277 4.32 36.33 -2.80
N GLY A 278 3.03 36.35 -3.15
CA GLY A 278 2.23 37.57 -3.21
C GLY A 278 2.08 38.24 -1.84
N GLY A 279 1.90 37.45 -0.78
CA GLY A 279 1.83 37.95 0.58
C GLY A 279 3.13 38.61 1.04
N ILE A 280 4.27 37.98 0.76
CA ILE A 280 5.59 38.57 1.03
C ILE A 280 5.79 39.86 0.22
N ALA A 281 5.44 39.86 -1.07
CA ALA A 281 5.55 41.04 -1.93
C ALA A 281 4.68 42.22 -1.44
N LEU A 282 3.44 41.94 -1.01
CA LEU A 282 2.57 42.93 -0.38
C LEU A 282 3.13 43.42 0.96
N GLY A 283 3.74 42.53 1.75
CA GLY A 283 4.47 42.90 2.96
C GLY A 283 5.54 43.95 2.68
N PHE A 284 6.40 43.70 1.69
CA PHE A 284 7.42 44.67 1.25
C PHE A 284 6.82 45.98 0.70
N ALA A 285 5.71 45.91 -0.03
CA ALA A 285 5.04 47.09 -0.57
C ALA A 285 4.43 47.99 0.52
N ARG A 286 4.01 47.41 1.66
CA ARG A 286 3.51 48.16 2.81
C ARG A 286 4.64 48.68 3.70
N ASN A 287 5.56 47.80 4.11
CA ASN A 287 6.69 48.14 4.94
C ASN A 287 7.82 47.08 4.76
N PRO A 288 9.05 47.50 4.41
CA PRO A 288 10.19 46.58 4.28
C PRO A 288 10.45 45.70 5.52
N GLU A 289 10.20 46.20 6.73
CA GLU A 289 10.39 45.43 7.96
C GLU A 289 9.41 44.26 8.07
N ILE A 290 8.15 44.48 7.67
CA ILE A 290 7.12 43.43 7.65
C ILE A 290 7.47 42.38 6.60
N GLY A 291 7.90 42.81 5.40
CA GLY A 291 8.37 41.91 4.35
C GLY A 291 9.51 41.00 4.82
N TRP A 292 10.53 41.57 5.47
CA TRP A 292 11.63 40.79 6.04
C TRP A 292 11.22 39.88 7.19
N ALA A 293 10.28 40.30 8.04
CA ALA A 293 9.72 39.45 9.08
C ALA A 293 9.03 38.21 8.47
N MET A 294 8.21 38.39 7.42
CA MET A 294 7.56 37.29 6.70
C MET A 294 8.57 36.32 6.06
N VAL A 295 9.64 36.85 5.43
CA VAL A 295 10.70 36.02 4.83
C VAL A 295 11.43 35.20 5.90
N ARG A 296 11.80 35.83 7.02
CA ARG A 296 12.47 35.15 8.12
C ARG A 296 11.58 34.07 8.74
N ASP A 297 10.32 34.38 9.01
CA ASP A 297 9.36 33.41 9.53
C ASP A 297 9.18 32.24 8.57
N TRP A 298 9.08 32.52 7.27
CA TRP A 298 9.00 31.48 6.24
C TRP A 298 10.22 30.55 6.28
N ILE A 299 11.44 31.11 6.27
CA ILE A 299 12.68 30.34 6.28
C ILE A 299 12.82 29.53 7.57
N VAL A 300 12.60 30.15 8.73
CA VAL A 300 12.76 29.50 10.03
C VAL A 300 11.75 28.39 10.22
N LEU A 301 10.48 28.60 9.84
CA LEU A 301 9.44 27.58 10.01
C LEU A 301 9.62 26.41 9.05
N THR A 302 9.80 26.69 7.74
CA THR A 302 9.96 25.62 6.75
C THR A 302 11.30 24.91 6.86
N GLY A 303 12.39 25.66 6.94
CA GLY A 303 13.75 25.14 7.12
C GLY A 303 13.94 24.46 8.46
N GLY A 304 13.55 25.12 9.55
CA GLY A 304 13.74 24.62 10.91
C GLY A 304 12.96 23.33 11.18
N LEU A 305 11.68 23.27 10.83
CA LEU A 305 10.89 22.04 11.03
C LEU A 305 11.33 20.90 10.11
N SER A 306 11.77 21.20 8.88
CA SER A 306 12.35 20.18 7.99
C SER A 306 13.68 19.62 8.53
N ALA A 307 14.55 20.51 9.02
CA ALA A 307 15.80 20.15 9.67
C ALA A 307 15.57 19.33 10.94
N LEU A 308 14.57 19.69 11.76
CA LEU A 308 14.15 18.91 12.91
C LEU A 308 13.68 17.51 12.50
N GLY A 309 12.88 17.41 11.44
CA GLY A 309 12.46 16.11 10.89
C GLY A 309 13.65 15.25 10.44
N ALA A 310 14.62 15.84 9.73
CA ALA A 310 15.85 15.16 9.34
C ALA A 310 16.70 14.73 10.57
N PHE A 311 16.78 15.58 11.58
CA PHE A 311 17.49 15.29 12.83
C PHE A 311 16.83 14.11 13.57
N LEU A 312 15.51 14.12 13.71
CA LEU A 312 14.75 13.02 14.34
C LEU A 312 14.91 11.71 13.56
N ALA A 313 15.06 11.77 12.23
CA ALA A 313 15.38 10.60 11.41
C ALA A 313 16.81 10.06 11.59
N GLY A 314 17.68 10.77 12.33
CA GLY A 314 19.09 10.42 12.50
C GLY A 314 19.93 10.68 11.25
N ALA A 315 19.58 11.71 10.47
CA ALA A 315 20.29 12.08 9.24
C ALA A 315 21.74 12.53 9.50
N HIS A 316 22.55 12.49 8.45
CA HIS A 316 23.87 13.12 8.47
C HIS A 316 23.75 14.65 8.69
N PRO A 317 24.69 15.31 9.41
CA PRO A 317 24.64 16.76 9.64
C PRO A 317 24.49 17.59 8.36
N LEU A 318 25.20 17.22 7.29
CA LEU A 318 25.04 17.86 5.98
C LEU A 318 23.63 17.72 5.40
N THR A 319 22.97 16.57 5.60
CA THR A 319 21.58 16.35 5.19
C THR A 319 20.62 17.26 5.97
N ILE A 320 20.88 17.49 7.27
CA ILE A 320 20.10 18.43 8.10
C ILE A 320 20.27 19.86 7.57
N ILE A 321 21.48 20.25 7.19
CA ILE A 321 21.75 21.55 6.56
C ILE A 321 21.03 21.66 5.22
N THR A 322 21.07 20.61 4.39
CA THR A 322 20.30 20.56 3.13
C THR A 322 18.81 20.72 3.37
N ALA A 323 18.26 20.08 4.40
CA ALA A 323 16.86 20.23 4.78
C ALA A 323 16.53 21.69 5.14
N PHE A 324 17.35 22.32 5.98
CA PHE A 324 17.17 23.71 6.41
C PHE A 324 17.19 24.69 5.25
N LEU A 325 18.19 24.59 4.37
CA LEU A 325 18.38 25.52 3.27
C LEU A 325 17.44 25.26 2.08
N GLY A 326 17.10 24.00 1.83
CA GLY A 326 16.29 23.60 0.68
C GLY A 326 14.79 23.72 0.92
N ALA A 327 14.30 23.54 2.16
CA ALA A 327 12.85 23.55 2.43
C ALA A 327 12.16 24.87 2.03
N PRO A 328 12.70 26.08 2.34
CA PRO A 328 12.03 27.33 2.00
C PRO A 328 11.83 27.55 0.50
N LEU A 329 12.73 27.00 -0.32
CA LEU A 329 12.69 27.10 -1.77
C LEU A 329 11.79 26.01 -2.40
N THR A 330 11.97 24.77 -1.96
CA THR A 330 11.25 23.61 -2.52
C THR A 330 9.77 23.64 -2.20
N THR A 331 9.39 24.11 -1.00
CA THR A 331 7.98 24.27 -0.61
C THR A 331 7.18 25.25 -1.47
N LEU A 332 7.85 26.18 -2.16
CA LEU A 332 7.22 27.10 -3.11
C LEU A 332 7.00 26.47 -4.50
N HIS A 333 7.54 25.27 -4.74
CA HIS A 333 7.42 24.57 -6.01
C HIS A 333 6.64 23.25 -5.85
N PRO A 334 5.41 23.15 -6.37
CA PRO A 334 4.53 22.00 -6.17
C PRO A 334 5.10 20.62 -6.55
N ALA A 335 6.00 20.58 -7.55
CA ALA A 335 6.57 19.32 -8.02
C ALA A 335 7.84 18.87 -7.28
N ILE A 336 8.38 19.69 -6.38
CA ILE A 336 9.71 19.48 -5.80
C ILE A 336 9.60 19.53 -4.28
N GLY A 337 9.72 18.38 -3.62
CA GLY A 337 9.71 18.32 -2.15
C GLY A 337 11.12 18.21 -1.56
N ILE A 338 11.36 18.88 -0.43
CA ILE A 338 12.65 18.81 0.28
C ILE A 338 13.08 17.37 0.62
N GLY A 339 12.11 16.50 0.90
CA GLY A 339 12.34 15.08 1.18
C GLY A 339 13.16 14.39 0.08
N MET A 340 12.96 14.77 -1.19
CA MET A 340 13.72 14.22 -2.31
C MET A 340 15.21 14.58 -2.19
N PHE A 341 15.54 15.84 -1.89
CA PHE A 341 16.93 16.29 -1.77
C PHE A 341 17.61 15.74 -0.53
N THR A 342 16.91 15.69 0.61
CA THR A 342 17.46 15.14 1.84
C THR A 342 17.72 13.64 1.71
N ALA A 343 16.83 12.90 1.04
CA ALA A 343 17.03 11.48 0.76
C ALA A 343 18.18 11.22 -0.22
N LEU A 344 18.31 12.04 -1.29
CA LEU A 344 19.43 11.96 -2.22
C LEU A 344 20.76 12.28 -1.53
N THR A 345 20.78 13.32 -0.70
CA THR A 345 21.96 13.75 0.05
C THR A 345 22.36 12.68 1.07
N GLU A 346 21.40 12.15 1.83
CA GLU A 346 21.64 11.07 2.79
C GLU A 346 22.13 9.80 2.09
N GLY A 347 21.48 9.41 0.98
CA GLY A 347 21.87 8.24 0.19
C GLY A 347 23.25 8.40 -0.44
N TYR A 348 23.66 9.61 -0.80
CA TYR A 348 25.00 9.90 -1.31
C TYR A 348 26.06 9.85 -0.21
N LEU A 349 25.79 10.45 0.94
CA LEU A 349 26.73 10.56 2.07
C LEU A 349 26.85 9.24 2.85
N ARG A 350 25.74 8.53 3.05
CA ARG A 350 25.66 7.23 3.73
C ARG A 350 25.17 6.15 2.76
N ARG A 351 25.97 5.91 1.72
CA ARG A 351 25.68 4.92 0.67
C ARG A 351 25.14 3.61 1.26
N PRO A 352 23.90 3.22 0.92
CA PRO A 352 23.34 1.95 1.32
C PRO A 352 24.10 0.79 0.66
N THR A 353 24.37 -0.26 1.42
CA THR A 353 25.06 -1.45 0.93
C THR A 353 24.07 -2.53 0.53
N VAL A 354 24.49 -3.48 -0.30
CA VAL A 354 23.67 -4.66 -0.67
C VAL A 354 23.19 -5.44 0.57
N GLY A 355 23.99 -5.45 1.65
CA GLY A 355 23.61 -6.05 2.92
C GLY A 355 22.46 -5.33 3.63
N ASP A 356 22.45 -3.99 3.59
CA ASP A 356 21.35 -3.19 4.16
C ASP A 356 20.02 -3.54 3.49
N PHE A 357 20.04 -3.78 2.17
CA PHE A 357 18.82 -4.17 1.48
C PHE A 357 18.35 -5.60 1.79
N LYS A 358 19.28 -6.56 1.92
CA LYS A 358 18.92 -7.96 2.28
C LYS A 358 18.22 -8.02 3.63
N ASN A 359 18.69 -7.21 4.58
CA ASN A 359 18.15 -7.19 5.94
C ASN A 359 16.96 -6.23 6.12
N LEU A 360 16.67 -5.39 5.12
CA LEU A 360 15.66 -4.34 5.20
C LEU A 360 14.28 -4.85 5.61
N ARG A 361 13.82 -5.97 5.03
CA ARG A 361 12.51 -6.55 5.36
C ARG A 361 12.43 -7.05 6.80
N TYR A 362 13.54 -7.56 7.33
CA TYR A 362 13.61 -8.09 8.69
C TYR A 362 13.80 -6.97 9.71
N GLU A 363 14.69 -6.01 9.46
CA GLU A 363 14.97 -4.93 10.39
C GLU A 363 13.78 -3.97 10.53
N THR A 364 13.03 -3.69 9.46
CA THR A 364 11.86 -2.79 9.52
C THR A 364 10.66 -3.39 10.28
N THR A 365 10.70 -4.68 10.63
CA THR A 365 9.73 -5.28 11.57
C THR A 365 9.92 -4.80 13.01
N HIS A 366 11.01 -4.12 13.34
CA HIS A 366 11.22 -3.51 14.65
C HIS A 366 11.37 -2.00 14.48
N TRP A 367 10.78 -1.22 15.39
CA TRP A 367 10.83 0.24 15.28
C TRP A 367 12.27 0.77 15.23
N ARG A 368 13.19 0.19 16.03
CA ARG A 368 14.62 0.54 16.03
C ARG A 368 15.32 0.25 14.69
N GLY A 369 14.84 -0.74 13.94
CA GLY A 369 15.44 -1.11 12.67
C GLY A 369 15.28 -0.05 11.58
N TRP A 370 14.27 0.81 11.69
CA TRP A 370 14.10 1.98 10.81
C TRP A 370 15.25 2.98 10.94
N TRP A 371 15.79 3.15 12.14
CA TRP A 371 16.96 4.00 12.37
C TRP A 371 18.27 3.26 12.15
N ARG A 372 18.32 1.94 12.35
CA ARG A 372 19.57 1.17 12.21
C ARG A 372 19.93 0.93 10.74
N ASN A 373 18.95 0.53 9.92
CA ASN A 373 19.17 0.21 8.51
C ASN A 373 19.38 1.47 7.66
N ARG A 374 20.43 1.53 6.83
CA ARG A 374 20.74 2.73 6.03
C ARG A 374 19.67 3.04 4.98
N VAL A 375 19.04 2.01 4.40
CA VAL A 375 17.97 2.18 3.42
C VAL A 375 16.72 2.73 4.11
N ALA A 376 16.28 2.08 5.20
CA ALA A 376 15.12 2.53 5.96
C ALA A 376 15.31 3.95 6.50
N ARG A 377 16.52 4.27 6.98
CA ARG A 377 16.87 5.62 7.46
C ARG A 377 16.77 6.66 6.35
N THR A 378 17.28 6.37 5.15
CA THR A 378 17.19 7.30 4.01
C THR A 378 15.72 7.61 3.66
N LEU A 379 14.85 6.60 3.73
CA LEU A 379 13.41 6.77 3.54
C LEU A 379 12.75 7.51 4.71
N LEU A 380 13.20 7.28 5.94
CA LEU A 380 12.73 8.02 7.11
C LEU A 380 13.11 9.51 7.02
N VAL A 381 14.32 9.81 6.58
CA VAL A 381 14.78 11.18 6.29
C VAL A 381 13.90 11.82 5.22
N PHE A 382 13.61 11.12 4.13
CA PHE A 382 12.66 11.59 3.10
C PHE A 382 11.32 12.01 3.71
N VAL A 383 10.72 11.13 4.52
CA VAL A 383 9.37 11.33 5.07
C VAL A 383 9.37 12.44 6.13
N LEU A 384 10.24 12.37 7.15
CA LEU A 384 10.21 13.30 8.27
C LEU A 384 10.61 14.72 7.87
N SER A 385 11.60 14.88 6.99
CA SER A 385 11.97 16.23 6.49
C SER A 385 10.88 16.82 5.58
N GLY A 386 10.20 15.98 4.78
CA GLY A 386 9.05 16.39 3.99
C GLY A 386 7.87 16.83 4.86
N LEU A 387 7.52 16.05 5.89
CA LEU A 387 6.47 16.39 6.85
C LEU A 387 6.79 17.69 7.60
N GLY A 388 8.03 17.85 8.07
CA GLY A 388 8.48 19.07 8.72
C GLY A 388 8.30 20.31 7.83
N ALA A 389 8.68 20.21 6.56
CA ALA A 389 8.48 21.30 5.59
C ALA A 389 6.99 21.59 5.33
N SER A 390 6.15 20.55 5.20
CA SER A 390 4.70 20.74 5.03
C SER A 390 4.05 21.44 6.23
N LEU A 391 4.44 21.07 7.45
CA LEU A 391 4.00 21.76 8.67
C LEU A 391 4.49 23.22 8.69
N GLY A 392 5.75 23.46 8.33
CA GLY A 392 6.31 24.81 8.22
C GLY A 392 5.60 25.67 7.19
N THR A 393 5.19 25.09 6.05
CA THR A 393 4.38 25.77 5.03
C THR A 393 3.00 26.16 5.57
N TYR A 394 2.34 25.27 6.32
CA TYR A 394 1.04 25.57 6.91
C TYR A 394 1.12 26.70 7.94
N ILE A 395 2.05 26.60 8.89
CA ILE A 395 2.23 27.59 9.96
C ILE A 395 2.75 28.92 9.38
N GLY A 396 3.71 28.87 8.46
CA GLY A 396 4.27 30.05 7.80
C GLY A 396 3.25 30.76 6.93
N GLY A 397 2.45 30.01 6.17
CA GLY A 397 1.35 30.55 5.37
C GLY A 397 0.29 31.23 6.24
N TYR A 398 -0.07 30.62 7.38
CA TYR A 398 -0.97 31.24 8.34
C TYR A 398 -0.43 32.56 8.89
N ARG A 399 0.86 32.62 9.28
CA ARG A 399 1.49 33.86 9.78
C ARG A 399 1.55 34.97 8.73
N ILE A 400 1.84 34.63 7.48
CA ILE A 400 1.82 35.59 6.36
C ILE A 400 0.40 36.13 6.18
N GLY A 401 -0.61 35.25 6.23
CA GLY A 401 -2.02 35.64 6.16
C GLY A 401 -2.43 36.58 7.29
N SER A 402 -2.08 36.26 8.54
CA SER A 402 -2.41 37.11 9.70
C SER A 402 -1.73 38.48 9.60
N ALA A 403 -0.45 38.54 9.22
CA ALA A 403 0.28 39.79 9.09
C ALA A 403 -0.25 40.71 7.96
N LEU A 404 -0.99 40.17 6.99
CA LEU A 404 -1.65 40.96 5.94
C LEU A 404 -3.02 41.51 6.37
N LEU A 405 -3.72 40.79 7.25
CA LEU A 405 -5.07 41.12 7.70
C LEU A 405 -5.11 42.06 8.92
N GLY A 406 -3.99 42.20 9.64
CA GLY A 406 -3.88 43.03 10.84
C GLY A 406 -3.99 42.18 12.09
#